data_AF-A0AAV5SP20-F1
#
_entry.id   AF-A0AAV5SP20-F1
#
_cell.length_a   1.000
_cell.length_b   1.000
_cell.length_c   1.000
_cell.angle_alpha   90.00
_cell.angle_beta   90.00
_cell.angle_gamma   90.00
#
_symmetry.space_group_name_H-M   'P 1'
#
loop_
_entity.id
_entity.type
_entity.pdbx_description
1 polymer ?
#
loop_
_entity_poly.entity_id
_entity_poly.type
_entity_poly.pdbx_seq_one_letter_code
_entity_poly.pdbx_strand_id
1 'polypeptide(L)'
;MSQNLVQICYGIPGVAIYALTVVSIISIRARFSSTFVAIYLLTAVTNLITYVNAWTTLRLLTEQWFFPYYNFINQTVTIPYIHQFLIGYMYYNQNINASLLTIDRFIAIAGVKWKKV
;
A
#
# COMPACT_ATOMS: atom_id res chain seq x y z
N MET A 1 -22.91 9.51 5.18
CA MET A 1 -22.27 10.32 6.25
C MET A 1 -21.44 9.47 7.22
N SER A 2 -21.91 8.31 7.70
CA SER A 2 -21.15 7.43 8.61
C SER A 2 -19.91 6.74 7.99
N GLN A 3 -19.95 6.38 6.71
CA GLN A 3 -18.82 5.72 6.03
C GLN A 3 -17.58 6.61 5.89
N ASN A 4 -17.76 7.93 5.70
CA ASN A 4 -16.64 8.87 5.55
C ASN A 4 -15.86 9.02 6.85
N LEU A 5 -16.55 9.05 8.01
CA LEU A 5 -15.90 9.19 9.31
C LEU A 5 -15.01 7.99 9.63
N VAL A 6 -15.54 6.77 9.44
CA VAL A 6 -14.76 5.52 9.63
C VAL A 6 -13.54 5.49 8.72
N GLN A 7 -13.70 5.94 7.47
CA GLN A 7 -12.61 5.93 6.49
C GLN A 7 -11.53 6.99 6.76
N ILE A 8 -11.89 8.16 7.29
CA ILE A 8 -10.94 9.20 7.70
C ILE A 8 -10.21 8.77 8.98
N CYS A 9 -10.95 8.30 9.98
CA CYS A 9 -10.40 7.85 11.26
C CYS A 9 -9.56 6.57 11.14
N TYR A 10 -9.80 5.74 10.12
CA TYR A 10 -8.97 4.56 9.86
C TYR A 10 -7.84 4.85 8.87
N GLY A 11 -8.16 5.60 7.80
CA GLY A 11 -7.25 5.84 6.69
C GLY A 11 -6.08 6.76 7.03
N ILE A 12 -6.33 7.89 7.70
CA ILE A 12 -5.27 8.85 8.05
C ILE A 12 -4.29 8.23 9.07
N PRO A 13 -4.76 7.62 10.18
CA PRO A 13 -3.84 6.91 11.08
C PRO A 13 -3.14 5.73 10.40
N GLY A 14 -3.83 5.03 9.50
CA GLY A 14 -3.23 3.94 8.70
C GLY A 14 -2.03 4.41 7.87
N VAL A 15 -2.13 5.56 7.20
CA VAL A 15 -1.02 6.16 6.44
C VAL A 15 0.14 6.54 7.37
N ALA A 16 -0.15 7.15 8.53
CA ALA A 16 0.87 7.51 9.50
C ALA A 16 1.61 6.28 10.03
N ILE A 17 0.90 5.20 10.34
CA ILE A 17 1.47 3.92 10.78
C ILE A 17 2.32 3.28 9.66
N TYR A 18 1.89 3.37 8.40
CA TYR A 18 2.69 2.90 7.25
C TYR A 18 4.00 3.68 7.10
N ALA A 19 3.96 5.01 7.22
CA ALA A 19 5.17 5.83 7.17
C ALA A 19 6.12 5.48 8.34
N LEU A 20 5.57 5.31 9.55
CA LEU A 20 6.34 4.91 10.72
C LEU A 20 6.98 3.53 10.57
N THR A 21 6.25 2.56 10.01
CA THR A 21 6.80 1.21 9.77
C THR A 21 7.91 1.21 8.71
N VAL A 22 7.78 2.02 7.65
CA VAL A 22 8.86 2.21 6.67
C VAL A 22 10.11 2.78 7.32
N VAL A 23 9.99 3.89 8.07
CA VAL A 23 11.12 4.50 8.78
C VAL A 23 11.75 3.52 9.77
N SER A 24 10.92 2.81 10.52
CA SER A 24 11.37 1.80 11.48
C SER A 24 12.18 0.72 10.78
N ILE A 25 11.65 0.10 9.72
CA ILE A 25 12.34 -0.96 8.95
C ILE A 25 13.66 -0.46 8.35
N ILE A 26 13.69 0.76 7.81
CA ILE A 26 14.92 1.35 7.27
C ILE A 26 15.97 1.54 8.38
N SER A 27 15.56 1.90 9.59
CA SER A 27 16.47 2.11 10.73
C SER A 27 17.07 0.81 11.26
N ILE A 28 16.32 -0.29 11.24
CA ILE A 28 16.77 -1.61 11.73
C ILE A 28 17.16 -2.57 10.60
N ARG A 29 17.27 -2.09 9.35
CA ARG A 29 17.48 -2.92 8.15
C ARG A 29 18.69 -3.86 8.25
N ALA A 30 19.73 -3.47 8.98
CA ALA A 30 20.93 -4.28 9.19
C ALA A 30 20.67 -5.59 9.95
N ARG A 31 19.52 -5.71 10.64
CA ARG A 31 19.11 -6.92 11.37
C ARG A 31 18.35 -7.94 10.51
N PHE A 32 17.99 -7.57 9.28
CA PHE A 32 17.17 -8.38 8.39
C PHE A 32 17.90 -8.74 7.11
N SER A 33 17.41 -9.78 6.41
CA SER A 33 17.89 -10.07 5.06
C SER A 33 17.52 -8.94 4.10
N SER A 34 18.41 -8.63 3.16
CA SER A 34 18.18 -7.60 2.13
C SER A 34 16.92 -7.87 1.32
N THR A 35 16.65 -9.13 0.99
CA THR A 35 15.44 -9.57 0.27
C THR A 35 14.17 -9.24 1.05
N PHE A 36 14.15 -9.52 2.36
CA PHE A 36 13.01 -9.19 3.22
C PHE A 36 12.75 -7.68 3.27
N VAL A 37 13.81 -6.90 3.48
CA VAL A 37 13.70 -5.43 3.53
C VAL A 37 13.18 -4.89 2.20
N ALA A 38 13.68 -5.40 1.07
CA ALA A 38 13.22 -4.97 -0.25
C ALA A 38 11.73 -5.28 -0.49
N ILE A 39 11.29 -6.52 -0.23
CA ILE A 39 9.88 -6.93 -0.40
C ILE A 39 8.99 -6.12 0.54
N TYR A 40 9.41 -5.90 1.79
CA TYR A 40 8.64 -5.15 2.77
C TYR A 40 8.47 -3.68 2.35
N LEU A 41 9.56 -3.03 1.91
CA LEU A 41 9.51 -1.64 1.43
C LEU A 41 8.64 -1.51 0.18
N LEU A 42 8.76 -2.46 -0.76
CA LEU A 42 7.90 -2.52 -1.94
C LEU A 42 6.43 -2.65 -1.53
N THR A 43 6.11 -3.52 -0.57
CA THR A 43 4.77 -3.68 -0.02
C THR A 43 4.23 -2.37 0.56
N ALA A 44 5.01 -1.68 1.38
CA ALA A 44 4.60 -0.44 2.00
C ALA A 44 4.33 0.67 0.98
N VAL A 45 5.20 0.82 -0.03
CA VAL A 45 5.02 1.79 -1.12
C VAL A 45 3.77 1.45 -1.94
N THR A 46 3.59 0.19 -2.35
CA THR A 46 2.39 -0.23 -3.07
C THR A 46 1.13 0.05 -2.25
N ASN A 47 1.13 -0.21 -0.93
CA ASN A 47 -0.02 0.04 -0.07
C ASN A 47 -0.34 1.53 0.04
N LEU A 48 0.67 2.39 0.15
CA LEU A 48 0.49 3.84 0.20
C LEU A 48 -0.10 4.37 -1.13
N ILE A 49 0.45 3.93 -2.26
CA ILE A 49 -0.05 4.32 -3.59
C ILE A 49 -1.49 3.83 -3.78
N THR A 50 -1.78 2.58 -3.38
CA THR A 50 -3.14 2.02 -3.43
C THR A 50 -4.11 2.86 -2.62
N TYR A 51 -3.73 3.24 -1.40
CA TYR A 51 -4.57 4.06 -0.52
C TYR A 51 -4.85 5.43 -1.14
N VAL A 52 -3.82 6.14 -1.61
CA VAL A 52 -3.99 7.46 -2.24
C VAL A 52 -4.86 7.34 -3.48
N ASN A 53 -4.58 6.37 -4.34
CA ASN A 53 -5.31 6.17 -5.58
C ASN A 53 -6.78 5.79 -5.34
N ALA A 54 -7.06 4.90 -4.39
CA ALA A 54 -8.43 4.54 -4.01
C ALA A 54 -9.17 5.71 -3.37
N TRP A 55 -8.46 6.52 -2.57
CA TRP A 55 -9.03 7.75 -2.02
C TRP A 55 -9.37 8.76 -3.11
N THR A 56 -8.53 8.88 -4.16
CA THR A 56 -8.81 9.82 -5.26
C THR A 56 -9.97 9.41 -6.15
N THR A 57 -10.18 8.12 -6.40
CA THR A 57 -11.25 7.67 -7.30
C THR A 57 -12.58 7.44 -6.59
N LEU A 58 -12.58 6.98 -5.33
CA LEU A 58 -13.81 6.56 -4.66
C LEU A 58 -14.38 7.60 -3.70
N ARG A 59 -13.57 8.54 -3.19
CA ARG A 59 -13.94 9.36 -2.02
C ARG A 59 -13.99 10.87 -2.28
N LEU A 60 -13.43 11.31 -3.40
CA LEU A 60 -13.30 12.73 -3.72
C LEU A 60 -14.64 13.41 -4.09
N LEU A 61 -15.64 12.64 -4.51
CA LEU A 61 -16.98 13.15 -4.81
C LEU A 61 -17.75 13.60 -3.55
N THR A 62 -17.42 13.03 -2.40
CA THR A 62 -18.11 13.30 -1.12
C THR A 62 -17.43 14.35 -0.25
N GLU A 63 -16.18 14.71 -0.54
CA GLU A 63 -15.39 15.64 0.28
C GLU A 63 -15.31 17.01 -0.39
N GLN A 64 -16.06 17.99 0.14
CA GLN A 64 -16.14 19.33 -0.47
C GLN A 64 -14.78 20.04 -0.56
N TRP A 65 -13.83 19.71 0.32
CA TRP A 65 -12.52 20.36 0.38
C TRP A 65 -11.58 19.90 -0.75
N PHE A 66 -11.87 18.74 -1.34
CA PHE A 66 -11.09 18.17 -2.45
C PHE A 66 -11.80 18.31 -3.81
N PHE A 67 -12.99 18.93 -3.84
CA PHE A 67 -13.77 19.13 -5.05
C PHE A 67 -13.00 19.75 -6.24
N PRO A 68 -12.06 20.71 -6.07
CA PRO A 68 -11.26 21.22 -7.19
C PRO A 68 -10.43 20.14 -7.89
N TYR A 69 -9.86 19.21 -7.13
CA TYR A 69 -9.09 18.09 -7.68
C TYR A 69 -10.00 17.04 -8.32
N TYR A 70 -11.20 16.82 -7.77
CA TYR A 70 -12.21 15.97 -8.41
C TYR A 70 -12.61 16.53 -9.79
N ASN A 71 -12.85 17.85 -9.86
CA ASN A 71 -13.18 18.51 -11.11
C ASN A 71 -12.03 18.39 -12.13
N PHE A 72 -10.78 18.61 -11.70
CA PHE A 72 -9.59 18.42 -12.54
C PHE A 72 -9.49 17.00 -13.12
N ILE A 73 -9.65 15.96 -12.29
CA ILE A 73 -9.60 14.56 -12.76
C ILE A 73 -10.70 14.29 -13.79
N ASN A 74 -11.91 14.80 -13.55
CA ASN A 74 -13.07 14.51 -14.40
C ASN A 74 -13.24 15.47 -15.60
N GLN A 75 -12.31 16.41 -15.80
CA GLN A 75 -12.28 17.24 -17.01
C GLN A 75 -12.02 16.41 -18.27
N THR A 76 -11.39 15.24 -18.13
CA THR A 76 -11.10 14.34 -19.23
C THR A 76 -11.51 12.92 -18.89
N VAL A 77 -11.87 12.14 -19.90
CA VAL A 77 -12.25 10.73 -19.74
C VAL A 77 -11.03 9.86 -19.40
N THR A 78 -9.83 10.27 -19.83
CA THR A 78 -8.60 9.48 -19.72
C THR A 78 -8.12 9.31 -18.27
N ILE A 79 -8.13 10.38 -17.47
CA ILE A 79 -7.56 10.37 -16.11
C ILE A 79 -8.34 9.40 -15.17
N PRO A 80 -9.69 9.40 -15.15
CA PRO A 80 -10.45 8.42 -14.37
C PRO A 80 -10.15 6.96 -14.76
N TYR A 81 -10.02 6.66 -16.06
CA TYR A 81 -9.67 5.31 -16.51
C TYR A 81 -8.27 4.88 -16.07
N ILE A 82 -7.30 5.81 -16.08
CA ILE A 82 -5.96 5.54 -15.54
C ILE A 82 -6.04 5.21 -14.05
N HIS A 83 -6.79 5.97 -13.26
CA HIS A 83 -6.97 5.69 -11.83
C HIS A 83 -7.63 4.32 -11.59
N GLN A 84 -8.69 4.00 -12.35
CA GLN A 84 -9.39 2.71 -12.27
C GLN A 84 -8.46 1.53 -12.59
N PHE A 85 -7.66 1.65 -13.66
CA PHE A 85 -6.65 0.65 -14.03
C PHE A 85 -5.59 0.49 -12.94
N LEU A 86 -5.07 1.61 -12.42
CA LEU A 86 -4.06 1.61 -11.38
C LEU A 86 -4.57 0.95 -10.09
N ILE A 87 -5.85 1.11 -9.72
CA ILE A 87 -6.42 0.39 -8.57
C ILE A 87 -6.27 -1.12 -8.75
N GLY A 88 -6.72 -1.66 -9.88
CA GLY A 88 -6.65 -3.10 -10.15
C GLY A 88 -5.21 -3.61 -10.18
N TYR A 89 -4.32 -2.88 -10.84
CA TYR A 89 -2.90 -3.20 -10.91
C TYR A 89 -2.22 -3.18 -9.53
N MET A 90 -2.55 -2.21 -8.68
CA MET A 90 -1.96 -2.12 -7.35
C MET A 90 -2.48 -3.22 -6.42
N TYR A 91 -3.77 -3.57 -6.46
CA TYR A 91 -4.29 -4.73 -5.71
C TYR A 91 -3.59 -6.04 -6.12
N TYR A 92 -3.33 -6.22 -7.41
CA TYR A 92 -2.55 -7.36 -7.89
C TYR A 92 -1.13 -7.35 -7.30
N ASN A 93 -0.43 -6.21 -7.36
CA ASN A 93 0.91 -6.07 -6.76
C ASN A 93 0.93 -6.35 -5.27
N GLN A 94 -0.09 -5.94 -4.51
CA GLN A 94 -0.20 -6.25 -3.08
C GLN A 94 -0.24 -7.76 -2.83
N ASN A 95 -1.00 -8.51 -3.63
CA ASN A 95 -1.08 -9.97 -3.51
C ASN A 95 0.23 -10.66 -3.89
N ILE A 96 0.92 -10.18 -4.93
CA ILE A 96 2.25 -10.69 -5.31
C ILE A 96 3.26 -10.42 -4.20
N ASN A 97 3.30 -9.20 -3.67
CA ASN A 97 4.20 -8.83 -2.57
C ASN A 97 3.96 -9.68 -1.31
N ALA A 98 2.68 -9.91 -0.95
CA ALA A 98 2.33 -10.77 0.17
C ALA A 98 2.77 -12.23 -0.05
N SER A 99 2.63 -12.73 -1.29
CA SER A 99 3.08 -14.07 -1.67
C SER A 99 4.60 -14.19 -1.59
N LEU A 100 5.33 -13.21 -2.12
CA LEU A 100 6.79 -13.15 -2.05
C LEU A 100 7.29 -13.10 -0.61
N LEU A 101 6.65 -12.30 0.25
CA LEU A 101 6.99 -12.23 1.67
C LEU A 101 6.78 -13.58 2.37
N THR A 102 5.69 -14.27 2.05
CA THR A 102 5.38 -15.60 2.59
C THR A 102 6.43 -16.62 2.18
N ILE A 103 6.84 -16.62 0.91
CA ILE A 103 7.88 -17.51 0.39
C ILE A 103 9.23 -17.20 1.04
N ASP A 104 9.64 -15.93 1.12
CA ASP A 104 10.90 -15.52 1.77
C ASP A 104 10.96 -16.00 3.22
N ARG A 105 9.89 -15.81 3.99
CA ARG A 105 9.80 -16.29 5.38
C ARG A 105 9.78 -17.81 5.47
N PHE A 106 9.08 -18.50 4.57
CA PHE A 106 9.06 -19.95 4.53
C PHE A 106 10.46 -20.52 4.30
N ILE A 107 11.19 -20.02 3.30
CA ILE A 107 12.57 -20.45 3.00
C ILE A 107 13.50 -20.16 4.18
N ALA A 108 13.39 -18.97 4.80
CA ALA A 108 14.22 -18.61 5.94
C ALA A 108 14.01 -19.57 7.13
N ILE A 109 12.78 -20.01 7.39
CA ILE A 109 12.47 -20.92 8.50
C ILE A 109 12.82 -22.37 8.15
N ALA A 110 12.37 -22.86 6.99
CA ALA A 110 12.57 -24.23 6.55
C ALA A 110 14.05 -24.52 6.28
N GLY A 111 14.77 -23.59 5.66
CA GLY A 111 16.21 -23.70 5.41
C GLY A 111 17.04 -23.82 6.69
N VAL A 112 16.64 -23.15 7.78
CA VAL A 112 17.30 -23.31 9.09
C VAL A 112 17.05 -24.69 9.69
N LYS A 113 15.85 -25.26 9.49
CA LYS A 113 15.53 -26.61 9.98
C LYS A 113 16.26 -27.70 9.18
N TRP A 114 16.35 -27.56 7.86
CA TRP A 114 17.06 -28.54 7.02
C TRP A 114 18.57 -28.58 7.26
N LYS A 115 19.20 -27.49 7.70
CA LYS A 115 20.63 -27.49 8.08
C LYS A 115 20.92 -28.19 9.42
N LYS A 116 19.91 -28.52 10.21
CA LYS A 116 20.05 -29.18 11.52
C LYS A 116 19.75 -30.68 11.49
N VAL A 117 19.27 -31.19 10.36
CA VAL A 117 19.07 -32.64 10.08
C VAL A 117 20.26 -33.12 9.29
#